data_AF-A0A8X6KBN9-F1
#
_entry.id   AF-A0A8X6KBN9-F1
#
_cell.length_a   1.000
_cell.length_b   1.000
_cell.length_c   1.000
_cell.angle_alpha   90.00
_cell.angle_beta   90.00
_cell.angle_gamma   90.00
#
_symmetry.space_group_name_H-M   'P 1'
#
loop_
_entity.id
_entity.type
_entity.pdbx_description
1 polymer ?
#
loop_
_entity_poly.entity_id
_entity_poly.type
_entity_poly.pdbx_seq_one_letter_code
_entity_poly.pdbx_strand_id
1 'polypeptide(L)'
;MAEAQTFELLKKKRKSFRTAVTKVVNELEAELSNSDLNIDRLSELVETLSIKFEPLTLVDQQLEPLFKPEQFDGEFEITEEYREKVLLWQFRAKKKINEYLKPRVTSPSFQTTLSHSQDEHFRNSDNIRIKVPKYYITRFYGDDASKWLTFWNSFETSVHNNESLNKVDKFNYLKAHLGGSALNTVEVFQFRQKPMMKP
;
A
#
# COMPACT_ATOMS: atom_id res chain seq x y z
N MET A 1 13.80 11.50 38.77
CA MET A 1 13.62 12.87 38.23
C MET A 1 13.80 12.90 36.71
N ALA A 2 14.83 12.26 36.15
CA ALA A 2 15.05 12.18 34.69
C ALA A 2 13.95 11.42 33.94
N GLU A 3 13.48 10.27 34.42
CA GLU A 3 12.42 9.48 33.77
C GLU A 3 11.08 10.25 33.67
N ALA A 4 10.73 11.01 34.72
CA ALA A 4 9.55 11.86 34.70
C ALA A 4 9.64 12.99 33.66
N GLN A 5 10.84 13.58 33.49
CA GLN A 5 11.08 14.58 32.45
C GLN A 5 11.01 13.98 31.03
N THR A 6 11.54 12.77 30.84
CA THR A 6 11.46 12.03 29.58
C THR A 6 10.01 11.69 29.23
N PHE A 7 9.23 11.19 30.19
CA PHE A 7 7.81 10.87 30.01
C PHE A 7 7.00 12.10 29.58
N GLU A 8 7.18 13.23 30.25
CA GLU A 8 6.51 14.49 29.89
C GLU A 8 6.92 15.01 28.50
N LEU A 9 8.19 14.85 28.12
CA LEU A 9 8.66 15.21 26.79
C LEU A 9 8.02 14.32 25.71
N LEU A 10 7.91 13.02 25.95
CA LEU A 10 7.28 12.07 25.03
C LEU A 10 5.79 12.39 24.84
N LYS A 11 5.05 12.72 25.91
CA LYS A 11 3.65 13.18 25.78
C LYS A 11 3.53 14.43 24.93
N LYS A 12 4.43 15.41 25.10
CA LYS A 12 4.47 16.63 24.27
C LYS A 12 4.74 16.30 22.79
N LYS A 13 5.66 15.38 22.51
CA LYS A 13 5.92 14.88 21.14
C LYS A 13 4.70 14.19 20.54
N ARG A 14 4.08 13.25 21.26
CA ARG A 14 2.83 12.56 20.85
C ARG A 14 1.74 13.56 20.47
N LYS A 15 1.51 14.58 21.31
CA LYS A 15 0.53 15.63 21.03
C LYS A 15 0.84 16.41 19.74
N SER A 16 2.11 16.78 19.55
CA SER A 16 2.55 17.49 18.34
C SER A 16 2.35 16.64 17.09
N PHE A 17 2.79 15.37 17.12
CA PHE A 17 2.61 14.45 16.00
C PHE A 17 1.14 14.15 15.71
N ARG A 18 0.30 13.92 16.72
CA ARG A 18 -1.16 13.79 16.55
C ARG A 18 -1.76 15.02 15.87
N THR A 19 -1.33 16.22 16.24
CA THR A 19 -1.81 17.44 15.59
C THR A 19 -1.42 17.47 14.11
N ALA A 20 -0.19 17.07 13.78
CA ALA A 20 0.28 17.02 12.40
C ALA A 20 -0.45 15.94 11.57
N VAL A 21 -0.64 14.74 12.13
CA VAL A 21 -1.37 13.63 11.51
C VAL A 21 -2.84 13.98 11.30
N THR A 22 -3.52 14.53 12.32
CA THR A 22 -4.93 14.94 12.22
C THR A 22 -5.14 15.98 11.13
N LYS A 23 -4.22 16.92 10.94
CA LYS A 23 -4.31 17.89 9.83
C LYS A 23 -4.35 17.20 8.47
N VAL A 24 -3.43 16.26 8.23
CA VAL A 24 -3.40 15.52 6.95
C VAL A 24 -4.62 14.64 6.78
N VAL A 25 -5.11 14.00 7.86
CA VAL A 25 -6.37 13.22 7.82
C VAL A 25 -7.55 14.11 7.41
N ASN A 26 -7.67 15.31 7.95
CA ASN A 26 -8.73 16.24 7.60
C ASN A 26 -8.61 16.72 6.13
N GLU A 27 -7.40 16.95 5.66
CA GLU A 27 -7.14 17.29 4.25
C GLU A 27 -7.49 16.13 3.30
N LEU A 28 -7.18 14.88 3.69
CA LEU A 28 -7.60 13.69 2.96
C LEU A 28 -9.12 13.55 2.92
N GLU A 29 -9.79 13.74 4.04
CA GLU A 29 -11.25 13.70 4.13
C GLU A 29 -11.91 14.77 3.24
N ALA A 30 -11.36 15.99 3.25
CA ALA A 30 -11.83 17.08 2.40
C ALA A 30 -11.64 16.78 0.90
N GLU A 31 -10.47 16.26 0.50
CA GLU A 31 -10.20 15.89 -0.89
C GLU A 31 -11.07 14.71 -1.36
N LEU A 32 -11.31 13.72 -0.48
CA LEU A 32 -12.22 12.60 -0.77
C LEU A 32 -13.69 13.01 -0.88
N SER A 33 -14.08 14.10 -0.22
CA SER A 33 -15.43 14.65 -0.28
C SER A 33 -15.62 15.64 -1.45
N ASN A 34 -14.53 16.02 -2.12
CA ASN A 34 -14.57 16.92 -3.26
C ASN A 34 -15.18 16.23 -4.49
N SER A 35 -16.05 16.95 -5.20
CA SER A 35 -16.67 16.47 -6.44
C SER A 35 -15.68 16.39 -7.60
N ASP A 36 -14.70 17.30 -7.64
CA ASP A 36 -13.61 17.30 -8.62
C ASP A 36 -12.33 16.80 -7.93
N LEU A 37 -12.24 15.47 -7.81
CA LEU A 37 -11.23 14.79 -7.01
C LEU A 37 -9.86 14.82 -7.70
N ASN A 38 -8.85 15.38 -7.02
CA ASN A 38 -7.47 15.40 -7.52
C ASN A 38 -6.68 14.19 -7.01
N ILE A 39 -6.40 13.25 -7.91
CA ILE A 39 -5.72 11.98 -7.61
C ILE A 39 -4.24 12.18 -7.24
N ASP A 40 -3.56 13.13 -7.87
CA ASP A 40 -2.15 13.43 -7.59
C ASP A 40 -2.01 14.01 -6.17
N ARG A 41 -2.88 14.96 -5.83
CA ARG A 41 -2.95 15.51 -4.48
C ARG A 41 -3.34 14.47 -3.44
N LEU A 42 -4.32 13.61 -3.75
CA LEU A 42 -4.72 12.52 -2.87
C LEU A 42 -3.55 11.56 -2.61
N SER A 43 -2.73 11.27 -3.64
CA SER A 43 -1.52 10.44 -3.52
C SER A 43 -0.46 11.12 -2.65
N GLU A 44 -0.20 12.41 -2.86
CA GLU A 44 0.73 13.20 -2.04
C GLU A 44 0.33 13.21 -0.56
N LEU A 45 -0.97 13.39 -0.28
CA LEU A 45 -1.50 13.40 1.08
C LEU A 45 -1.37 12.02 1.75
N VAL A 46 -1.56 10.92 1.02
CA VAL A 46 -1.35 9.56 1.53
C VAL A 46 0.11 9.29 1.90
N GLU A 47 1.04 9.73 1.06
CA GLU A 47 2.48 9.60 1.35
C GLU A 47 2.86 10.45 2.57
N THR A 48 2.40 11.71 2.59
CA THR A 48 2.60 12.63 3.70
C THR A 48 2.05 12.09 5.01
N LEU A 49 0.86 11.46 4.98
CA LEU A 49 0.27 10.81 6.14
C LEU A 49 1.17 9.68 6.65
N SER A 50 1.69 8.85 5.75
CA SER A 50 2.57 7.72 6.09
C SER A 50 3.84 8.19 6.79
N ILE A 51 4.50 9.22 6.24
CA ILE A 51 5.73 9.82 6.81
C ILE A 51 5.46 10.42 8.19
N LYS A 52 4.33 11.10 8.39
CA LYS A 52 4.02 11.75 9.68
C LYS A 52 3.51 10.77 10.74
N PHE A 53 2.92 9.66 10.31
CA PHE A 53 2.36 8.65 11.21
C PHE A 53 3.44 7.76 11.85
N GLU A 54 4.54 7.49 11.14
CA GLU A 54 5.64 6.64 11.65
C GLU A 54 6.28 7.20 12.95
N PRO A 55 6.66 8.49 13.04
CA PRO A 55 7.14 9.08 14.29
C PRO A 55 6.11 9.05 15.43
N LEU A 56 4.81 9.09 15.12
CA LEU A 56 3.76 8.96 16.14
C LEU A 56 3.74 7.54 16.71
N THR A 57 3.77 6.51 15.85
CA THR A 57 3.83 5.11 16.27
C THR A 57 5.05 4.83 17.16
N LEU A 58 6.22 5.38 16.80
CA LEU A 58 7.44 5.23 17.60
C LEU A 58 7.32 5.88 18.98
N VAL A 59 6.67 7.04 19.08
CA VAL A 59 6.45 7.71 20.38
C VAL A 59 5.40 6.98 21.21
N ASP A 60 4.35 6.44 20.60
CA ASP A 60 3.33 5.65 21.31
C ASP A 60 3.97 4.37 21.93
N GLN A 61 4.83 3.67 21.18
CA GLN A 61 5.60 2.52 21.70
C GLN A 61 6.55 2.89 22.86
N GLN A 62 7.16 4.08 22.81
CA GLN A 62 8.03 4.56 23.89
C GLN A 62 7.26 4.96 25.15
N LEU A 63 6.00 5.36 25.01
CA LEU A 63 5.13 5.74 26.12
C LEU A 63 4.48 4.54 26.81
N GLU A 64 4.17 3.48 26.06
CA GLU A 64 3.53 2.26 26.56
C GLU A 64 4.14 1.72 27.87
N PRO A 65 5.45 1.47 27.99
CA PRO A 65 6.05 0.93 29.21
C PRO A 65 6.13 1.93 30.37
N LEU A 66 5.84 3.22 30.12
CA LEU A 66 5.92 4.29 31.12
C LEU A 66 4.57 4.57 31.79
N PHE A 67 3.48 3.98 31.29
CA PHE A 67 2.17 4.11 31.92
C PHE A 67 2.07 3.24 33.17
N LYS A 68 1.40 3.78 34.19
CA LYS A 68 1.02 3.00 35.37
C LYS A 68 -0.12 2.04 35.01
N PRO A 69 -0.24 0.89 35.71
CA PRO A 69 -1.28 -0.11 35.42
C PRO A 69 -2.69 0.49 35.40
N GLU A 70 -2.99 1.45 36.28
CA GLU A 70 -4.32 2.06 36.39
C GLU A 70 -4.66 2.99 35.21
N GLN A 71 -3.65 3.42 34.44
CA GLN A 71 -3.81 4.33 33.30
C GLN A 71 -3.64 3.62 31.96
N PHE A 72 -3.06 2.42 31.97
CA PHE A 72 -2.66 1.69 30.77
C PHE A 72 -3.85 1.42 29.84
N ASP A 73 -4.91 0.79 30.36
CA ASP A 73 -6.05 0.37 29.54
C ASP A 73 -6.69 1.55 28.80
N GLY A 74 -6.91 2.66 29.49
CA GLY A 74 -7.50 3.87 28.89
C GLY A 74 -6.56 4.54 27.88
N GLU A 75 -5.26 4.60 28.16
CA GLU A 75 -4.28 5.18 27.21
C GLU A 75 -4.07 4.31 25.98
N PHE A 76 -4.13 2.98 26.15
CA PHE A 76 -4.08 2.01 25.07
C PHE A 76 -5.30 2.15 24.16
N GLU A 77 -6.51 2.15 24.72
CA GLU A 77 -7.76 2.30 23.97
C GLU A 77 -7.77 3.62 23.16
N ILE A 78 -7.41 4.74 23.78
CA ILE A 78 -7.32 6.05 23.09
C ILE A 78 -6.27 6.03 21.97
N THR A 79 -5.18 5.29 22.13
CA THR A 79 -4.14 5.15 21.10
C THR A 79 -4.65 4.36 19.92
N GLU A 80 -5.27 3.22 20.19
CA GLU A 80 -5.76 2.32 19.17
C GLU A 80 -6.94 2.91 18.39
N GLU A 81 -7.90 3.54 19.06
CA GLU A 81 -9.02 4.23 18.38
C GLU A 81 -8.50 5.31 17.41
N TYR A 82 -7.50 6.09 17.84
CA TYR A 82 -6.89 7.10 16.98
C TYR A 82 -6.14 6.46 15.80
N ARG A 83 -5.39 5.38 16.05
CA ARG A 83 -4.68 4.62 15.00
C ARG A 83 -5.65 4.05 13.97
N GLU A 84 -6.74 3.44 14.40
CA GLU A 84 -7.79 2.92 13.51
C GLU A 84 -8.38 4.02 12.63
N LYS A 85 -8.66 5.20 13.20
CA LYS A 85 -9.14 6.36 12.43
C LYS A 85 -8.14 6.77 11.34
N VAL A 86 -6.84 6.83 11.65
CA VAL A 86 -5.80 7.17 10.68
C VAL A 86 -5.73 6.13 9.56
N LEU A 87 -5.69 4.85 9.92
CA LEU A 87 -5.64 3.74 8.96
C LEU A 87 -6.87 3.69 8.06
N LEU A 88 -8.06 3.94 8.60
CA LEU A 88 -9.30 4.00 7.85
C LEU A 88 -9.23 5.03 6.71
N TRP A 89 -8.80 6.25 7.02
CA TRP A 89 -8.70 7.32 6.02
C TRP A 89 -7.60 7.05 5.00
N GLN A 90 -6.46 6.53 5.45
CA GLN A 90 -5.40 6.10 4.54
C GLN A 90 -5.90 5.01 3.57
N PHE A 91 -6.66 4.02 4.06
CA PHE A 91 -7.25 2.97 3.24
C PHE A 91 -8.24 3.52 2.22
N ARG A 92 -9.15 4.40 2.64
CA ARG A 92 -10.12 5.05 1.74
C ARG A 92 -9.44 5.80 0.60
N ALA A 93 -8.41 6.58 0.92
CA ALA A 93 -7.64 7.34 -0.06
C ALA A 93 -6.90 6.42 -1.04
N LYS A 94 -6.16 5.42 -0.52
CA LYS A 94 -5.46 4.41 -1.36
C LYS A 94 -6.42 3.65 -2.27
N LYS A 95 -7.58 3.25 -1.76
CA LYS A 95 -8.63 2.58 -2.55
C LYS A 95 -9.08 3.47 -3.71
N LYS A 96 -9.31 4.76 -3.47
CA LYS A 96 -9.77 5.69 -4.51
C LYS A 96 -8.71 5.94 -5.59
N ILE A 97 -7.44 6.09 -5.19
CA ILE A 97 -6.31 6.16 -6.11
C ILE A 97 -6.27 4.90 -6.99
N ASN A 98 -6.36 3.72 -6.38
CA ASN A 98 -6.35 2.45 -7.10
C ASN A 98 -7.55 2.30 -8.06
N GLU A 99 -8.74 2.77 -7.69
CA GLU A 99 -9.91 2.79 -8.58
C GLU A 99 -9.69 3.67 -9.81
N TYR A 100 -8.99 4.78 -9.68
CA TYR A 100 -8.66 5.67 -10.80
C TYR A 100 -7.57 5.09 -11.70
N LEU A 101 -6.58 4.42 -11.11
CA LEU A 101 -5.47 3.79 -11.84
C LEU A 101 -5.87 2.48 -12.52
N LYS A 102 -7.03 1.89 -12.18
CA LYS A 102 -7.57 0.75 -12.93
C LYS A 102 -7.83 1.21 -14.37
N PRO A 103 -7.29 0.50 -15.38
CA PRO A 103 -7.68 0.78 -16.75
C PRO A 103 -9.20 0.63 -16.84
N ARG A 104 -9.89 1.69 -17.28
CA ARG A 104 -11.23 1.53 -17.83
C ARG A 104 -11.06 0.53 -18.97
N VAL A 105 -11.42 -0.73 -18.73
CA VAL A 105 -11.86 -1.62 -19.80
C VAL A 105 -13.07 -0.92 -20.39
N THR A 106 -12.81 -0.08 -21.39
CA THR A 106 -13.80 0.30 -22.36
C THR A 106 -14.22 -1.02 -22.98
N SER A 107 -15.32 -1.58 -22.48
CA SER A 107 -16.04 -2.61 -23.23
C SER A 107 -16.21 -2.03 -24.64
N PRO A 108 -15.67 -2.66 -25.69
CA PRO A 108 -16.06 -2.31 -27.03
C PRO A 108 -17.57 -2.56 -27.05
N SER A 109 -18.32 -1.48 -27.23
CA SER A 109 -19.71 -1.57 -27.65
C SER A 109 -19.72 -2.49 -28.86
N PHE A 110 -20.36 -3.66 -28.75
CA PHE A 110 -20.66 -4.50 -29.90
C PHE A 110 -21.68 -3.75 -30.75
N GLN A 111 -21.19 -2.82 -31.57
CA GLN A 111 -21.93 -2.36 -32.74
C GLN A 111 -21.57 -3.30 -33.87
N THR A 112 -22.46 -4.26 -34.07
CA THR A 112 -22.52 -5.09 -35.27
C THR A 112 -22.77 -4.19 -36.46
N THR A 113 -21.75 -3.89 -37.24
CA THR A 113 -21.91 -3.50 -38.64
C THR A 113 -21.06 -4.43 -39.50
N LEU A 114 -21.73 -5.39 -40.13
CA LEU A 114 -21.18 -6.08 -41.29
C LEU A 114 -21.01 -5.06 -42.42
N SER A 115 -19.80 -4.94 -42.99
CA SER A 115 -19.54 -4.99 -44.43
C SER A 115 -18.08 -4.67 -44.81
N HIS A 116 -17.43 -5.69 -45.38
CA HIS A 116 -16.56 -5.69 -46.57
C HIS A 116 -15.20 -4.97 -46.65
N SER A 117 -14.23 -5.83 -47.02
CA SER A 117 -13.04 -5.68 -47.90
C SER A 117 -11.72 -5.09 -47.37
N GLN A 118 -10.73 -6.01 -47.33
CA GLN A 118 -9.29 -5.90 -47.57
C GLN A 118 -8.73 -4.51 -47.94
N ASP A 119 -7.74 -4.02 -47.18
CA ASP A 119 -6.37 -3.97 -47.69
C ASP A 119 -5.33 -3.78 -46.57
N GLU A 120 -4.21 -4.49 -46.74
CA GLU A 120 -3.02 -4.46 -45.90
C GLU A 120 -2.20 -3.20 -46.18
N HIS A 121 -2.12 -2.26 -45.24
CA HIS A 121 -1.02 -1.29 -45.22
C HIS A 121 -0.57 -0.98 -43.78
N PHE A 122 0.56 -1.61 -43.46
CA PHE A 122 1.54 -1.27 -42.45
C PHE A 122 1.54 0.22 -42.08
N ARG A 123 0.97 0.56 -40.92
CA ARG A 123 1.37 1.73 -40.16
C ARG A 123 1.72 1.28 -38.76
N ASN A 124 3.02 1.13 -38.56
CA ASN A 124 3.68 1.19 -37.26
C ASN A 124 3.15 2.42 -36.51
N SER A 125 2.13 2.25 -35.70
CA SER A 125 1.89 3.18 -34.60
C SER A 125 2.67 2.60 -33.45
N ASP A 126 3.82 3.21 -33.22
CA ASP A 126 4.69 2.94 -32.10
C ASP A 126 3.84 2.58 -30.88
N ASN A 127 4.06 1.36 -30.39
CA ASN A 127 3.73 1.03 -29.02
C ASN A 127 4.27 2.19 -28.19
N ILE A 128 3.39 3.09 -27.74
CA ILE A 128 3.67 3.94 -26.60
C ILE A 128 3.77 2.94 -25.47
N ARG A 129 4.95 2.31 -25.35
CA ARG A 129 5.50 1.79 -24.13
C ARG A 129 5.62 3.03 -23.27
N ILE A 130 4.50 3.44 -22.67
CA ILE A 130 4.49 4.23 -21.47
C ILE A 130 5.39 3.41 -20.55
N LYS A 131 6.66 3.83 -20.45
CA LYS A 131 7.56 3.31 -19.44
C LYS A 131 6.97 3.81 -18.14
N VAL A 132 6.07 2.99 -17.62
CA VAL A 132 5.60 3.06 -16.24
C VAL A 132 6.87 3.23 -15.40
N PRO A 133 6.92 4.22 -14.48
CA PRO A 133 8.00 4.28 -13.51
C PRO A 133 8.10 2.88 -12.92
N LYS A 134 9.25 2.21 -13.09
CA LYS A 134 9.45 0.89 -12.50
C LYS A 134 9.38 1.10 -11.00
N TYR A 135 8.20 0.89 -10.41
CA TYR A 135 8.03 0.86 -8.96
C TYR A 135 8.89 -0.32 -8.50
N TYR A 136 10.04 0.01 -7.94
CA TYR A 136 10.97 -0.98 -7.41
C TYR A 136 10.29 -1.61 -6.20
N ILE A 137 9.94 -2.90 -6.31
CA ILE A 137 9.52 -3.68 -5.16
C ILE A 137 10.76 -3.76 -4.26
N THR A 138 10.69 -3.15 -3.09
CA THR A 138 11.76 -3.23 -2.08
C THR A 138 11.82 -4.65 -1.53
N ARG A 139 13.04 -5.16 -1.31
CA ARG A 139 13.24 -6.52 -0.83
C ARG A 139 12.83 -6.65 0.64
N PHE A 140 12.06 -7.68 0.98
CA PHE A 140 11.65 -7.95 2.35
C PHE A 140 12.47 -9.09 2.97
N TYR A 141 13.10 -8.83 4.12
CA TYR A 141 14.04 -9.77 4.74
C TYR A 141 13.45 -10.57 5.92
N GLY A 142 12.24 -10.23 6.38
CA GLY A 142 11.61 -10.87 7.53
C GLY A 142 12.17 -10.46 8.89
N ASP A 143 12.87 -9.33 8.94
CA ASP A 143 13.44 -8.69 10.12
C ASP A 143 12.44 -7.76 10.84
N ASP A 144 11.55 -7.12 10.09
CA ASP A 144 10.58 -6.16 10.61
C ASP A 144 9.19 -6.41 10.02
N ALA A 145 8.27 -6.92 10.85
CA ALA A 145 6.91 -7.24 10.44
C ALA A 145 6.10 -6.02 9.98
N SER A 146 6.46 -4.80 10.41
CA SER A 146 5.76 -3.57 9.98
C SER A 146 5.98 -3.27 8.49
N LYS A 147 7.11 -3.71 7.93
CA LYS A 147 7.44 -3.55 6.50
C LYS A 147 6.70 -4.53 5.60
N TRP A 148 6.12 -5.60 6.17
CA TRP A 148 5.39 -6.60 5.40
C TRP A 148 4.24 -5.98 4.61
N LEU A 149 3.47 -5.07 5.23
CA LEU A 149 2.33 -4.46 4.57
C LEU A 149 2.75 -3.59 3.38
N THR A 150 3.83 -2.83 3.53
CA THR A 150 4.40 -2.00 2.46
C THR A 150 4.94 -2.86 1.32
N PHE A 151 5.65 -3.95 1.64
CA PHE A 151 6.13 -4.93 0.69
C PHE A 151 4.97 -5.59 -0.08
N TRP A 152 3.98 -6.11 0.64
CA TRP A 152 2.85 -6.81 0.04
C TRP A 152 2.04 -5.90 -0.88
N ASN A 153 1.73 -4.66 -0.48
CA ASN A 153 1.01 -3.72 -1.33
C ASN A 153 1.75 -3.43 -2.66
N SER A 154 3.08 -3.32 -2.60
CA SER A 154 3.92 -3.12 -3.79
C SER A 154 3.98 -4.36 -4.68
N PHE A 155 4.13 -5.53 -4.07
CA PHE A 155 4.15 -6.83 -4.74
C PHE A 155 2.78 -7.16 -5.37
N GLU A 156 1.69 -6.88 -4.67
CA GLU A 156 0.33 -7.14 -5.10
C GLU A 156 0.01 -6.37 -6.38
N THR A 157 0.34 -5.08 -6.38
CA THR A 157 0.11 -4.17 -7.50
C THR A 157 0.98 -4.50 -8.71
N SER A 158 2.25 -4.87 -8.48
CA SER A 158 3.23 -5.05 -9.56
C SER A 158 3.26 -6.47 -10.13
N VAL A 159 2.93 -7.48 -9.32
CA VAL A 159 3.12 -8.90 -9.65
C VAL A 159 1.83 -9.70 -9.45
N HIS A 160 1.17 -9.62 -8.29
CA HIS A 160 0.02 -10.48 -7.99
C HIS A 160 -1.16 -10.23 -8.95
N ASN A 161 -1.49 -8.95 -9.17
CA ASN A 161 -2.59 -8.53 -10.03
C ASN A 161 -2.23 -8.50 -11.52
N ASN A 162 -0.97 -8.81 -11.87
CA ASN A 162 -0.53 -8.85 -13.25
C ASN A 162 -1.00 -10.16 -13.92
N GLU A 163 -1.99 -10.06 -14.80
CA GLU A 163 -2.57 -11.21 -15.53
C GLU A 163 -1.63 -11.80 -16.60
N SER A 164 -0.61 -11.04 -17.04
CA SER A 164 0.39 -11.54 -17.99
C SER A 164 1.39 -12.52 -17.38
N LEU A 165 1.46 -12.60 -16.05
CA LEU A 165 2.34 -13.52 -15.33
C LEU A 165 1.56 -14.76 -14.88
N ASN A 166 2.12 -15.95 -15.14
CA ASN A 166 1.54 -17.17 -14.62
C ASN A 166 1.90 -17.36 -13.12
N LYS A 167 1.28 -18.35 -12.46
CA LYS A 167 1.49 -18.60 -11.02
C LYS A 167 2.94 -18.93 -10.67
N VAL A 168 3.68 -19.58 -11.57
CA VAL A 168 5.09 -19.94 -11.37
C VAL A 168 5.96 -18.69 -11.45
N ASP A 169 5.74 -17.83 -12.43
CA ASP A 169 6.47 -16.57 -12.58
C ASP A 169 6.19 -15.64 -11.39
N LYS A 170 4.93 -15.52 -10.97
CA LYS A 170 4.56 -14.77 -9.75
C LYS A 170 5.29 -15.28 -8.52
N PHE A 171 5.42 -16.59 -8.36
CA PHE A 171 6.16 -17.19 -7.26
C PHE A 171 7.67 -16.93 -7.35
N ASN A 172 8.26 -16.99 -8.55
CA ASN A 172 9.66 -16.65 -8.77
C ASN A 172 9.95 -15.17 -8.47
N TYR A 173 9.03 -14.28 -8.86
CA TYR A 173 9.09 -12.86 -8.49
C TYR A 173 9.01 -12.66 -6.98
N LEU A 174 8.14 -13.41 -6.28
CA LEU A 174 8.07 -13.37 -4.83
C LEU A 174 9.41 -13.73 -4.22
N LYS A 175 9.99 -14.88 -4.60
CA LYS A 175 11.31 -15.32 -4.11
C LYS A 175 12.42 -14.30 -4.40
N ALA A 176 12.44 -13.69 -5.58
CA ALA A 176 13.44 -12.71 -5.96
C ALA A 176 13.41 -11.44 -5.08
N HIS A 177 12.24 -11.09 -4.54
CA HIS A 177 12.05 -9.93 -3.68
C HIS A 177 11.95 -10.27 -2.19
N LEU A 178 12.23 -11.52 -1.82
CA LEU A 178 12.42 -11.95 -0.45
C LEU A 178 13.91 -12.19 -0.16
N GLY A 179 14.31 -12.02 1.09
CA GLY A 179 15.63 -12.33 1.62
C GLY A 179 15.54 -12.85 3.05
N GLY A 180 16.67 -13.23 3.64
CA GLY A 180 16.75 -13.60 5.06
C GLY A 180 15.76 -14.70 5.48
N SER A 181 15.13 -14.51 6.65
CA SER A 181 14.17 -15.46 7.21
C SER A 181 12.92 -15.61 6.34
N ALA A 182 12.50 -14.53 5.67
CA ALA A 182 11.34 -14.55 4.78
C ALA A 182 11.57 -15.44 3.55
N LEU A 183 12.76 -15.38 2.94
CA LEU A 183 13.11 -16.26 1.82
C LEU A 183 13.18 -17.72 2.25
N ASN A 184 13.87 -18.02 3.34
CA ASN A 184 14.00 -19.38 3.86
C ASN A 184 12.64 -20.03 4.14
N THR A 185 11.66 -19.23 4.60
CA THR A 185 10.29 -19.68 4.85
C THR A 185 9.55 -20.08 3.57
N VAL A 186 9.80 -19.41 2.44
CA VAL A 186 9.14 -19.73 1.17
C VAL A 186 9.89 -20.77 0.34
N GLU A 187 11.18 -20.98 0.58
CA GLU A 187 12.00 -21.94 -0.18
C GLU A 187 11.56 -23.39 -0.01
N VAL A 188 10.97 -23.74 1.13
CA VAL A 188 10.42 -25.07 1.39
C VAL A 188 9.16 -25.37 0.57
N PHE A 189 8.55 -24.36 -0.04
CA PHE A 189 7.37 -24.52 -0.90
C PHE A 189 7.79 -24.64 -2.38
N GLN A 190 7.32 -25.69 -3.04
CA GLN A 190 7.47 -25.87 -4.49
C GLN A 190 6.09 -26.02 -5.15
N PHE A 191 5.91 -25.36 -6.30
CA PHE A 191 4.71 -25.53 -7.12
C PHE A 191 4.74 -26.92 -7.77
N ARG A 192 3.89 -27.83 -7.28
CA ARG A 192 3.61 -29.09 -8.00
C ARG A 192 2.64 -28.79 -9.14
N GLN A 193 3.11 -28.80 -10.38
CA GLN A 193 2.21 -28.83 -11.54
C GLN A 193 1.49 -30.18 -11.55
N LYS A 194 0.17 -30.15 -11.62
CA LYS A 194 -0.64 -31.34 -11.90
C LYS A 194 -0.40 -31.70 -13.37
N PRO A 195 0.07 -32.92 -13.70
CA PRO A 195 0.33 -33.27 -15.09
C PRO A 195 -0.98 -33.17 -15.89
N MET A 196 -0.95 -32.46 -17.02
CA MET A 196 -2.04 -32.47 -17.98
C MET A 196 -2.24 -33.92 -18.43
N MET A 197 -3.39 -34.51 -18.13
CA MET A 197 -3.86 -35.65 -18.91
C MET A 197 -4.09 -35.14 -20.33
N LYS A 198 -3.30 -35.67 -21.26
CA LYS A 198 -3.54 -35.52 -22.70
C LYS A 198 -4.86 -36.23 -23.05
N PRO A 199 -5.59 -35.72 -24.06
CA PRO A 199 -6.95 -36.16 -24.39
C PRO A 199 -7.04 -37.64 -24.77
#